data_AF-A0A212J081-F1
#
_entry.id   AF-A0A212J081-F1
#
_cell.length_a   1.000
_cell.length_b   1.000
_cell.length_c   1.000
_cell.angle_alpha   90.00
_cell.angle_beta   90.00
_cell.angle_gamma   90.00
#
_symmetry.space_group_name_H-M   'P 1'
#
loop_
_entity.id
_entity.type
_entity.pdbx_description
1 polymer ?
#
loop_
_entity_poly.entity_id
_entity_poly.type
_entity_poly.pdbx_seq_one_letter_code
_entity_poly.pdbx_strand_id
1 'polypeptide(L)'
;MKPRHNIYIDEETSAELEALAAKPGASKSAIITDAIRHYIRHRGAHALDEALRIRLDRLTRENNLIRRDIDVLTESLAFFVRLYLTFNAHTPIPDKATQAVAQERYQKFVEQVGRQIAGGKRSLGPRDGEENP
;
A
#
# COMPACT_ATOMS: atom_id res chain seq x y z
N MET A 1 16.63 -39.42 -22.71
CA MET A 1 16.87 -40.49 -21.72
C MET A 1 16.28 -40.08 -20.37
N LYS A 2 15.65 -41.00 -19.62
CA LYS A 2 15.18 -40.76 -18.24
C LYS A 2 16.21 -41.34 -17.27
N PRO A 3 16.99 -40.52 -16.53
CA PRO A 3 17.96 -41.02 -15.56
C PRO A 3 17.25 -41.72 -14.38
N ARG A 4 17.69 -42.93 -14.02
CA ARG A 4 17.17 -43.67 -12.87
C ARG A 4 17.80 -43.13 -11.58
N HIS A 5 16.95 -42.72 -10.64
CA HIS A 5 17.34 -42.29 -9.31
C HIS A 5 16.85 -43.33 -8.29
N ASN A 6 17.71 -43.69 -7.33
CA ASN A 6 17.34 -44.55 -6.22
C ASN A 6 17.32 -43.69 -4.96
N ILE A 7 16.16 -43.53 -4.34
CA ILE A 7 15.93 -42.59 -3.24
C ILE A 7 15.22 -43.35 -2.13
N TYR A 8 15.63 -43.11 -0.89
CA TYR A 8 14.93 -43.60 0.29
C TYR A 8 13.83 -42.61 0.66
N ILE A 9 12.64 -43.13 0.91
CA ILE A 9 11.50 -42.41 1.48
C ILE A 9 11.04 -43.20 2.71
N ASP A 10 10.50 -42.52 3.70
CA ASP A 10 9.97 -43.16 4.90
C ASP A 10 8.74 -44.02 4.57
N GLU A 11 8.37 -44.88 5.51
CA GLU A 11 7.33 -45.89 5.33
C GLU A 11 5.94 -45.26 5.13
N GLU A 12 5.66 -44.15 5.81
CA GLU A 12 4.41 -43.41 5.68
C GLU A 12 4.29 -42.80 4.28
N THR A 13 5.31 -42.06 3.83
CA THR A 13 5.36 -41.47 2.48
C THR A 13 5.32 -42.55 1.38
N SER A 14 5.94 -43.70 1.61
CA SER A 14 5.89 -44.83 0.67
C SER A 14 4.45 -45.35 0.52
N ALA A 15 3.73 -45.53 1.63
CA ALA A 15 2.34 -45.98 1.62
C ALA A 15 1.42 -44.97 0.92
N GLU A 16 1.60 -43.67 1.17
CA GLU A 16 0.86 -42.60 0.48
C GLU A 16 1.10 -42.62 -1.04
N LEU A 17 2.35 -42.80 -1.46
CA LEU A 17 2.71 -42.90 -2.87
C LEU A 17 2.09 -44.15 -3.53
N GLU A 18 2.05 -45.28 -2.83
CA GLU A 18 1.35 -46.48 -3.31
C GLU A 18 -0.14 -46.20 -3.52
N ALA A 19 -0.79 -45.57 -2.52
CA ALA A 19 -2.20 -45.22 -2.60
C ALA A 19 -2.51 -44.25 -3.76
N LEU A 20 -1.63 -43.28 -4.01
CA LEU A 20 -1.75 -42.35 -5.15
C LEU A 20 -1.57 -43.05 -6.50
N ALA A 21 -0.62 -43.99 -6.58
CA ALA A 21 -0.35 -44.75 -7.81
C ALA A 21 -1.36 -45.87 -8.07
N ALA A 22 -2.22 -46.20 -7.11
CA ALA A 22 -3.30 -47.17 -7.28
C ALA A 22 -4.39 -46.67 -8.26
N LYS A 23 -4.45 -45.36 -8.53
CA LYS A 23 -5.38 -44.78 -9.51
C LYS A 23 -4.93 -45.09 -10.95
N PRO A 24 -5.84 -45.48 -11.87
CA PRO A 24 -5.49 -45.75 -13.26
C PRO A 24 -4.87 -44.51 -13.94
N GLY A 25 -3.72 -44.70 -14.59
CA GLY A 25 -3.11 -43.68 -15.44
C GLY A 25 -1.91 -42.91 -14.84
N ALA A 26 -1.53 -43.14 -13.59
CA ALA A 26 -0.37 -42.47 -12.97
C ALA A 26 0.66 -43.46 -12.43
N SER A 27 1.88 -43.45 -12.96
CA SER A 27 2.99 -44.23 -12.41
C SER A 27 3.64 -43.51 -11.23
N LYS A 28 4.18 -44.26 -10.25
CA LYS A 28 4.97 -43.69 -9.12
C LYS A 28 6.04 -42.70 -9.61
N SER A 29 6.74 -43.03 -10.70
CA SER A 29 7.74 -42.15 -11.31
C SER A 29 7.14 -40.86 -11.86
N ALA A 30 5.95 -40.90 -12.48
CA ALA A 30 5.28 -39.70 -12.97
C ALA A 30 4.83 -38.79 -11.81
N ILE A 31 4.27 -39.38 -10.74
CA ILE A 31 3.84 -38.66 -9.54
C ILE A 31 5.02 -37.97 -8.86
N ILE A 32 6.11 -38.71 -8.61
CA ILE A 32 7.34 -38.13 -8.01
C ILE A 32 7.92 -37.02 -8.89
N THR A 33 7.97 -37.22 -10.22
CA THR A 33 8.51 -36.21 -11.14
C THR A 33 7.69 -34.92 -11.08
N ASP A 34 6.37 -35.04 -11.01
CA ASP A 34 5.49 -33.87 -10.94
C ASP A 34 5.57 -33.17 -9.58
N ALA A 35 5.62 -33.93 -8.49
CA ALA A 35 5.84 -33.41 -7.14
C ALA A 35 7.17 -32.66 -7.01
N ILE A 36 8.27 -33.21 -7.56
CA ILE A 36 9.58 -32.53 -7.57
C ILE A 36 9.52 -31.27 -8.43
N ARG A 37 8.91 -31.33 -9.61
CA ARG A 37 8.74 -30.15 -10.48
C ARG A 37 7.92 -29.06 -9.78
N HIS A 38 6.84 -29.47 -9.10
CA HIS A 38 6.01 -28.59 -8.30
C HIS A 38 6.84 -27.96 -7.17
N TYR A 39 7.54 -28.74 -6.36
CA TYR A 39 8.38 -28.26 -5.27
C TYR A 39 9.46 -27.27 -5.74
N ILE A 40 10.16 -27.58 -6.83
CA ILE A 40 11.19 -26.69 -7.40
C ILE A 40 10.57 -25.36 -7.88
N ARG A 41 9.41 -25.43 -8.56
CA ARG A 41 8.71 -24.23 -9.07
C ARG A 41 8.13 -23.37 -7.95
N HIS A 42 7.64 -23.98 -6.87
CA HIS A 42 6.98 -23.28 -5.76
C HIS A 42 7.95 -22.85 -4.66
N ARG A 43 9.20 -23.35 -4.65
CA ARG A 43 10.25 -22.80 -3.78
C ARG A 43 10.49 -21.31 -3.98
N GLY A 44 10.39 -20.84 -5.23
CA GLY A 44 10.45 -19.41 -5.57
C GLY A 44 9.19 -18.66 -5.15
N ALA A 45 8.03 -19.33 -5.16
CA ALA A 45 6.77 -18.75 -4.69
C ALA A 45 6.82 -18.44 -3.19
N HIS A 46 7.40 -19.31 -2.35
CA HIS A 46 7.56 -19.01 -0.91
C HIS A 46 8.41 -17.77 -0.62
N ALA A 47 9.50 -17.56 -1.36
CA ALA A 47 10.33 -16.35 -1.20
C ALA A 47 9.60 -15.10 -1.70
N LEU A 48 8.81 -15.22 -2.78
CA LEU A 48 7.95 -14.16 -3.28
C LEU A 48 6.83 -13.82 -2.29
N ASP A 49 6.16 -14.82 -1.72
CA ASP A 49 5.07 -14.68 -0.75
C ASP A 49 5.57 -13.97 0.51
N GLU A 50 6.76 -14.34 1.00
CA GLU A 50 7.38 -13.65 2.14
C GLU A 50 7.74 -12.19 1.81
N ALA A 51 8.32 -11.94 0.63
CA ALA A 51 8.61 -10.58 0.19
C ALA A 51 7.33 -9.74 0.00
N LEU A 52 6.25 -10.35 -0.47
CA LEU A 52 4.95 -9.71 -0.60
C LEU A 52 4.34 -9.41 0.77
N ARG A 53 4.42 -10.34 1.72
CA ARG A 53 3.98 -10.12 3.12
C ARG A 53 4.65 -8.89 3.73
N ILE A 54 5.98 -8.80 3.64
CA ILE A 54 6.75 -7.65 4.15
C ILE A 54 6.30 -6.33 3.49
N ARG A 55 6.06 -6.34 2.18
CA ARG A 55 5.59 -5.16 1.44
C ARG A 55 4.18 -4.76 1.87
N LEU A 56 3.26 -5.72 2.04
CA LEU A 56 1.90 -5.48 2.51
C LEU A 56 1.87 -4.94 3.94
N ASP A 57 2.72 -5.47 4.82
CA ASP A 57 2.85 -4.96 6.19
C ASP A 57 3.36 -3.51 6.19
N ARG A 58 4.31 -3.19 5.30
CA ARG A 58 4.77 -1.81 5.12
C ARG A 58 3.65 -0.90 4.62
N LEU A 59 2.92 -1.31 3.59
CA LEU A 59 1.78 -0.54 3.07
C LEU A 59 0.71 -0.30 4.14
N THR A 60 0.45 -1.31 4.98
CA THR A 60 -0.49 -1.18 6.11
C THR A 60 -0.01 -0.14 7.12
N ARG A 61 1.28 -0.13 7.46
CA ARG A 61 1.86 0.91 8.34
C ARG A 61 1.76 2.31 7.74
N GLU A 62 2.13 2.48 6.47
CA GLU A 62 2.00 3.76 5.76
C GLU A 62 0.54 4.23 5.70
N ASN A 63 -0.40 3.31 5.45
CA ASN A 63 -1.83 3.63 5.45
C ASN A 63 -2.33 4.10 6.81
N ASN A 64 -1.89 3.46 7.90
CA ASN A 64 -2.22 3.89 9.26
C ASN A 64 -1.65 5.28 9.58
N LEU A 65 -0.46 5.62 9.09
CA LEU A 65 0.10 6.97 9.24
C LEU A 65 -0.72 7.99 8.47
N ILE A 66 -1.07 7.72 7.21
CA ILE A 66 -1.93 8.59 6.40
C ILE A 66 -3.28 8.80 7.09
N ARG A 67 -3.88 7.74 7.64
CA ARG A 67 -5.15 7.85 8.37
C ARG A 67 -5.03 8.76 9.58
N ARG A 68 -3.95 8.64 10.36
CA ARG A 68 -3.67 9.54 11.48
C ARG A 68 -3.51 10.99 11.03
N ASP A 69 -2.81 11.23 9.92
CA ASP A 69 -2.64 12.58 9.37
C ASP A 69 -3.99 13.17 8.92
N ILE A 70 -4.87 12.36 8.32
CA ILE A 70 -6.24 12.75 7.95
C ILE A 70 -7.06 13.12 9.19
N ASP A 71 -6.97 12.33 10.26
CA ASP A 71 -7.67 12.63 11.52
C ASP A 71 -7.20 13.97 12.11
N VAL A 72 -5.88 14.22 12.14
CA VAL A 72 -5.30 15.49 12.61
C VAL A 72 -5.74 16.67 11.73
N LEU A 73 -5.74 16.51 10.40
CA LEU A 73 -6.22 17.55 9.48
C LEU A 73 -7.70 17.85 9.68
N THR A 74 -8.51 16.81 9.91
CA THR A 74 -9.95 16.94 10.13
C THR A 74 -10.25 17.68 11.43
N GLU A 75 -9.58 17.32 12.52
CA GLU A 75 -9.72 18.01 13.81
C GLU A 75 -9.25 19.47 13.71
N SER A 76 -8.12 19.69 13.04
CA SER A 76 -7.56 21.03 12.83
C SER A 76 -8.50 21.91 11.98
N LEU A 77 -9.13 21.33 10.94
CA LEU A 77 -10.12 22.03 10.12
C LEU A 77 -11.38 22.35 10.93
N ALA A 78 -11.89 21.39 11.72
CA ALA A 78 -13.05 21.60 12.58
C ALA A 78 -12.79 22.74 13.58
N PHE A 79 -11.60 22.75 14.20
CA PHE A 79 -11.17 23.83 15.08
C PHE A 79 -11.06 25.17 14.35
N PHE A 80 -10.43 25.20 13.16
CA PHE A 80 -10.32 26.40 12.34
C PHE A 80 -11.70 26.97 11.96
N VAL A 81 -12.64 26.12 11.52
CA VAL A 81 -14.01 26.54 11.17
C VAL A 81 -14.72 27.12 12.40
N ARG A 82 -14.61 26.47 13.57
CA ARG A 82 -15.18 26.99 14.81
C ARG A 82 -14.60 28.36 15.17
N LEU A 83 -13.28 28.52 15.09
CA LEU A 83 -12.60 29.78 15.37
C LEU A 83 -13.02 30.87 14.38
N TYR A 84 -13.07 30.54 13.09
CA TYR A 84 -13.50 31.45 12.03
C TYR A 84 -14.92 31.96 12.26
N LEU A 85 -15.87 31.08 12.58
CA LEU A 85 -17.25 31.45 12.89
C LEU A 85 -17.33 32.30 14.17
N THR A 86 -16.53 31.96 15.19
CA THR A 86 -16.48 32.72 16.45
C THR A 86 -16.03 34.16 16.20
N PHE A 87 -14.96 34.34 15.43
CA PHE A 87 -14.44 35.68 15.11
C PHE A 87 -15.35 36.48 14.17
N ASN A 88 -16.13 35.81 13.33
CA ASN A 88 -17.02 36.47 12.36
C ASN A 88 -18.49 36.49 12.78
N ALA A 89 -18.82 36.11 14.03
CA ALA A 89 -20.20 35.96 14.49
C ALA A 89 -21.05 37.25 14.34
N HIS A 90 -20.42 38.42 14.35
CA HIS A 90 -21.08 39.72 14.21
C HIS A 90 -20.71 40.45 12.90
N THR A 91 -19.99 39.77 11.98
CA THR A 91 -19.59 40.38 10.72
C THR A 91 -20.82 40.53 9.81
N PRO A 92 -21.07 41.72 9.23
CA PRO A 92 -22.19 41.91 8.31
C PRO A 92 -22.03 41.08 7.04
N ILE A 93 -23.16 40.76 6.41
CA ILE A 93 -23.18 40.01 5.14
C ILE A 93 -22.43 40.84 4.08
N PRO A 94 -21.42 40.26 3.38
CA PRO A 94 -20.67 40.99 2.37
C PRO A 94 -21.54 41.40 1.19
N ASP A 95 -21.34 42.61 0.67
CA ASP A 95 -21.98 43.08 -0.56
C ASP A 95 -21.41 42.37 -1.81
N LYS A 96 -22.06 42.56 -2.97
CA LYS A 96 -21.66 41.88 -4.22
C LYS A 96 -20.22 42.20 -4.62
N ALA A 97 -19.76 43.43 -4.40
CA ALA A 97 -18.40 43.84 -4.72
C ALA A 97 -17.38 43.09 -3.85
N THR A 98 -17.63 43.00 -2.54
CA THR A 98 -16.77 42.26 -1.60
C THR A 98 -16.76 40.77 -1.91
N GLN A 99 -17.91 40.19 -2.27
CA GLN A 99 -17.99 38.78 -2.69
C GLN A 99 -17.17 38.51 -3.95
N ALA A 100 -17.22 39.40 -4.94
CA ALA A 100 -16.43 39.26 -6.18
C ALA A 100 -14.92 39.29 -5.89
N VAL A 101 -14.46 40.21 -5.02
CA VAL A 101 -13.06 40.28 -4.61
C VAL A 101 -12.65 39.02 -3.83
N ALA A 102 -13.51 38.51 -2.94
CA ALA A 102 -13.25 37.28 -2.21
C ALA A 102 -13.10 36.08 -3.15
N GLN A 103 -13.98 35.97 -4.16
CA GLN A 103 -13.92 34.91 -5.17
C GLN A 103 -12.62 34.98 -5.99
N GLU A 104 -12.20 36.18 -6.40
CA GLU A 104 -10.93 36.38 -7.12
C GLU A 104 -9.73 35.93 -6.28
N ARG A 105 -9.70 36.31 -5.00
CA ARG A 105 -8.64 35.91 -4.06
C ARG A 105 -8.62 34.39 -3.84
N TYR A 106 -9.79 33.78 -3.70
CA TYR A 106 -9.90 32.33 -3.56
C TYR A 106 -9.39 31.59 -4.80
N GLN A 107 -9.74 32.07 -6.00
CA GLN A 107 -9.27 31.48 -7.25
C GLN A 107 -7.74 31.50 -7.35
N LYS A 108 -7.11 32.65 -7.03
CA LYS A 108 -5.64 32.79 -6.99
C LYS A 108 -4.99 31.83 -5.99
N PHE A 109 -5.62 31.64 -4.83
CA PHE A 109 -5.16 30.65 -3.84
C PHE A 109 -5.21 29.23 -4.39
N VAL A 110 -6.35 28.82 -4.98
CA VAL A 110 -6.52 27.48 -5.59
C VAL A 110 -5.47 27.23 -6.68
N GLU A 111 -5.22 28.21 -7.54
CA GLU A 111 -4.19 28.10 -8.57
C GLU A 111 -2.78 27.93 -7.98
N GLN A 112 -2.44 28.65 -6.91
CA GLN A 112 -1.16 28.50 -6.23
C GLN A 112 -1.01 27.12 -5.60
N VAL A 113 -2.05 26.62 -4.92
CA VAL A 113 -2.07 25.27 -4.35
C VAL A 113 -1.92 24.22 -5.46
N GLY A 114 -2.63 24.37 -6.58
CA GLY A 114 -2.54 23.48 -7.73
C GLY A 114 -1.12 23.42 -8.30
N ARG A 115 -0.47 24.59 -8.49
CA ARG A 115 0.95 24.65 -8.92
C ARG A 115 1.87 23.95 -7.92
N GLN A 116 1.61 24.11 -6.64
CA GLN A 116 2.43 23.52 -5.59
C GLN A 116 2.33 21.99 -5.56
N ILE A 117 1.11 21.44 -5.68
CA ILE A 117 0.87 20.00 -5.77
C ILE A 117 1.55 19.43 -7.02
N ALA A 118 1.35 20.06 -8.18
CA ALA A 118 1.97 19.63 -9.43
C ALA A 118 3.51 19.71 -9.39
N GLY A 119 4.07 20.67 -8.65
CA GLY A 119 5.51 20.84 -8.48
C GLY A 119 6.16 19.89 -7.46
N GLY A 120 5.38 19.08 -6.72
CA GLY A 120 5.89 18.14 -5.72
C GLY A 120 6.59 18.76 -4.51
N LYS A 121 6.56 20.09 -4.37
CA LYS A 121 7.25 20.82 -3.29
C LYS A 121 6.31 21.02 -2.10
N ARG A 122 6.69 20.56 -0.91
CA ARG A 122 5.94 20.84 0.33
C ARG A 122 6.14 22.31 0.74
N SER A 123 5.06 23.03 1.05
CA SER A 123 5.11 24.42 1.58
C SER A 123 5.37 24.45 3.08
N LEU A 124 4.99 23.37 3.78
CA LEU A 124 4.91 23.31 5.24
C LEU A 124 5.97 22.37 5.84
N GLY A 125 7.15 22.30 5.23
CA GLY A 125 8.30 21.53 5.75
C GLY A 125 9.62 22.24 5.45
N PRO A 126 10.72 21.88 6.12
CA PRO A 126 12.04 22.43 5.82
C PRO A 126 12.31 22.24 4.33
N ARG A 127 12.82 23.28 3.66
CA ARG A 127 13.35 23.11 2.32
C ARG A 127 14.52 22.14 2.44
N ASP A 128 14.46 21.02 1.72
CA ASP A 128 15.61 20.14 1.55
C ASP A 128 16.76 21.00 0.99
N GLY A 129 17.69 21.41 1.85
CA GLY A 129 18.78 22.35 1.52
C GLY A 129 19.11 23.43 2.57
N GLU A 130 18.31 23.62 3.62
CA GLU A 130 18.73 24.43 4.78
C GLU A 130 19.38 23.53 5.84
N GLU A 131 20.55 22.97 5.51
CA GLU A 131 21.54 22.60 6.52
C GLU A 131 22.03 23.89 7.18
N ASN A 132 21.70 24.03 8.46
CA ASN A 132 22.13 25.14 9.30
C ASN A 132 23.66 25.05 9.54
N PRO A 133 24.40 26.17 9.49
CA PRO A 133 25.83 26.20 9.82
C PRO A 133 26.11 25.90 11.30
#